data_AF-A0A537JWR2-F1
#
_entry.id   AF-A0A537JWR2-F1
#
_cell.length_a   1.000
_cell.length_b   1.000
_cell.length_c   1.000
_cell.angle_alpha   90.00
_cell.angle_beta   90.00
_cell.angle_gamma   90.00
#
_symmetry.space_group_name_H-M   'P 1'
#
loop_
_entity.id
_entity.type
_entity.pdbx_description
1 polymer ?
#
loop_
_entity_poly.entity_id
_entity_poly.type
_entity_poly.pdbx_seq_one_letter_code
_entity_poly.pdbx_strand_id
1 'polypeptide(L)'
;MKHFFISILLLSQLFFLNAQEPEQDSSQTLNEVIVKAYEQNRKLMQVPASIAVINKTQLSHFNNTNILPALNTNPGIRMIQLMAKAIEG
;
A
#
# COMPACT_ATOMS: atom_id res chain seq x y z
N MET A 1 -23.42 2.02 60.80
CA MET A 1 -21.98 1.81 60.56
C MET A 1 -21.69 0.85 59.38
N LYS A 2 -22.33 -0.33 59.29
CA LYS A 2 -22.06 -1.34 58.25
C LYS A 2 -22.35 -0.89 56.80
N HIS A 3 -23.41 -0.11 56.58
CA HIS A 3 -23.78 0.41 55.26
C HIS A 3 -22.84 1.51 54.74
N PHE A 4 -22.16 2.23 55.64
CA PHE A 4 -21.18 3.26 55.28
C PHE A 4 -19.93 2.64 54.66
N PHE A 5 -19.45 1.52 55.21
CA PHE A 5 -18.35 0.75 54.64
C PHE A 5 -18.66 0.18 53.25
N ILE A 6 -19.90 -0.26 53.02
CA ILE A 6 -20.33 -0.79 51.73
C ILE A 6 -20.36 0.32 50.66
N SER A 7 -20.79 1.53 51.03
CA SER A 7 -20.80 2.67 50.11
C SER A 7 -19.38 3.10 49.70
N ILE A 8 -18.41 3.02 50.62
CA ILE A 8 -17.00 3.36 50.35
C ILE A 8 -16.32 2.31 49.46
N LEU A 9 -16.69 1.03 49.62
CA LEU A 9 -16.20 -0.05 48.77
C LEU A 9 -16.74 0.04 47.34
N LEU A 10 -17.98 0.52 47.17
CA LEU A 10 -18.58 0.70 45.84
C LEU A 10 -17.95 1.87 45.08
N LEU A 11 -17.57 2.94 45.80
CA LEU A 11 -17.00 4.15 45.20
C LEU A 11 -15.57 3.94 44.69
N SER A 12 -14.82 3.02 45.29
CA SER A 12 -13.44 2.72 44.86
C SER A 12 -13.36 1.99 43.51
N GLN A 13 -14.43 1.33 43.09
CA GLN A 13 -14.51 0.60 41.83
C GLN A 13 -14.60 1.52 40.59
N LEU A 14 -14.94 2.80 40.79
CA LEU A 14 -15.07 3.79 39.70
C LEU A 14 -13.73 4.29 39.15
N PHE A 15 -12.61 4.04 39.85
CA PHE A 15 -11.28 4.54 39.46
C PHE A 15 -10.54 3.65 38.45
N PHE A 16 -11.10 2.50 38.04
CA PHE A 16 -10.42 1.52 37.17
C PHE A 16 -10.88 1.49 35.71
N LEU A 17 -11.50 2.55 35.18
CA LEU A 17 -11.83 2.63 33.75
C LEU A 17 -10.65 3.14 32.91
N ASN A 18 -9.86 2.23 32.35
CA ASN A 18 -8.95 2.51 31.23
C ASN A 18 -9.55 1.89 29.96
N ALA A 19 -10.23 2.70 29.15
CA ALA A 19 -11.09 2.22 28.06
C ALA A 19 -10.47 2.31 26.65
N GLN A 20 -9.21 2.72 26.48
CA GLN A 20 -8.64 2.87 25.14
C GLN A 20 -7.18 2.42 25.09
N GLU A 21 -6.96 1.29 24.44
CA GLU A 21 -5.65 0.90 23.93
C GLU A 21 -5.42 1.67 22.63
N PRO A 22 -4.31 2.39 22.46
CA PRO A 22 -4.05 3.12 21.24
C PRO A 22 -3.90 2.13 20.08
N GLU A 23 -4.86 2.15 19.17
CA GLU A 23 -4.80 1.37 17.93
C GLU A 23 -3.61 1.85 17.11
N GLN A 24 -2.57 1.01 17.04
CA GLN A 24 -1.38 1.30 16.25
C GLN A 24 -1.76 1.24 14.77
N ASP A 25 -1.70 2.39 14.10
CA ASP A 25 -1.97 2.52 12.67
C ASP A 25 -1.13 1.52 11.86
N SER A 26 -1.81 0.65 11.11
CA SER A 26 -1.24 -0.41 10.26
C SER A 26 -0.64 0.13 8.94
N SER A 27 -0.79 1.43 8.69
CA SER A 27 -0.38 2.06 7.44
C SER A 27 1.15 2.01 7.26
N GLN A 28 1.60 1.16 6.35
CA GLN A 28 3.00 1.11 5.91
C GLN A 28 3.26 2.19 4.86
N THR A 29 4.16 3.13 5.14
CA THR A 29 4.61 4.13 4.17
C THR A 29 5.37 3.44 3.03
N LEU A 30 4.90 3.60 1.78
CA LEU A 30 5.59 3.06 0.60
C LEU A 30 6.95 3.74 0.39
N ASN A 31 7.95 2.95 -0.02
CA ASN A 31 9.26 3.46 -0.41
C ASN A 31 9.19 4.28 -1.71
N GLU A 32 9.98 5.34 -1.78
CA GLU A 32 10.09 6.21 -2.95
C GLU A 32 10.65 5.47 -4.18
N VAL A 33 10.07 5.71 -5.36
CA VAL A 33 10.49 5.11 -6.64
C VAL A 33 10.94 6.21 -7.62
N ILE A 34 12.18 6.12 -8.10
CA ILE A 34 12.75 7.02 -9.11
C ILE A 34 12.52 6.42 -10.50
N VAL A 35 11.83 7.14 -11.38
CA VAL A 35 11.57 6.69 -12.76
C VAL A 35 12.53 7.38 -13.72
N LYS A 36 13.26 6.57 -14.49
CA LYS A 36 14.17 7.03 -15.54
C LYS A 36 13.44 7.20 -16.88
N ALA A 37 12.46 8.09 -16.92
CA ALA A 37 11.81 8.49 -18.18
C ALA A 37 12.32 9.87 -18.57
N TYR A 38 12.81 10.03 -19.80
CA TYR A 38 13.36 11.27 -20.38
C TYR A 38 14.60 11.84 -19.69
N GLU A 39 15.76 11.14 -19.76
CA GLU A 39 17.14 11.57 -19.36
C GLU A 39 17.37 12.29 -18.01
N GLN A 40 16.32 12.63 -17.26
CA GLN A 40 16.34 13.37 -16.02
C GLN A 40 15.72 12.45 -14.98
N ASN A 41 16.51 12.06 -13.98
CA ASN A 41 16.08 11.23 -12.85
C ASN A 41 15.08 11.99 -11.96
N ARG A 42 13.87 12.26 -12.47
CA ARG A 42 12.81 12.98 -11.75
C ARG A 42 11.98 12.01 -10.92
N LYS A 43 11.52 12.49 -9.76
CA LYS A 43 10.58 11.74 -8.93
C LYS A 43 9.29 11.55 -9.71
N LEU A 44 8.65 10.38 -9.58
CA LEU A 44 7.40 10.06 -10.27
C LEU A 44 6.33 11.15 -10.06
N MET A 45 6.21 11.68 -8.85
CA MET A 45 5.25 12.74 -8.48
C MET A 45 5.51 14.09 -9.16
N GLN A 46 6.70 14.31 -9.72
CA GLN A 46 7.09 15.58 -10.35
C GLN A 46 6.93 15.55 -11.87
N VAL A 47 6.55 14.40 -12.45
CA VAL A 47 6.37 14.28 -13.89
C VAL A 47 4.89 14.53 -14.22
N PRO A 48 4.55 15.55 -15.04
CA PRO A 48 3.18 15.85 -15.42
C PRO A 48 2.68 14.90 -16.53
N ALA A 49 2.81 13.59 -16.31
CA ALA A 49 2.37 12.56 -17.24
C ALA A 49 1.88 11.32 -16.49
N SER A 50 0.97 10.57 -17.11
CA SER A 50 0.54 9.26 -16.59
C SER A 50 1.65 8.24 -16.81
N ILE A 51 2.26 7.77 -15.71
CA ILE A 51 3.34 6.79 -15.73
C ILE A 51 2.92 5.60 -14.87
N ALA A 52 2.93 4.41 -15.46
CA ALA A 52 2.75 3.14 -14.75
C ALA A 52 4.12 2.52 -14.45
N VAL A 53 4.31 2.03 -13.22
CA VAL A 53 5.53 1.32 -12.80
C VAL A 53 5.17 -0.11 -12.46
N ILE A 54 5.85 -1.07 -13.11
CA ILE A 54 5.72 -2.50 -12.83
C ILE A 54 6.94 -2.94 -12.04
N ASN A 55 6.74 -3.43 -10.82
CA ASN A 55 7.80 -3.93 -9.95
C ASN A 55 8.04 -5.45 -10.12
N LYS A 56 9.12 -5.94 -9.52
CA LYS A 56 9.52 -7.36 -9.62
C LYS A 56 8.46 -8.31 -9.06
N THR A 57 7.77 -7.92 -7.99
CA THR A 57 6.71 -8.71 -7.37
C THR A 57 5.53 -8.87 -8.32
N GLN A 58 5.11 -7.78 -8.96
CA GLN A 58 4.06 -7.76 -9.99
C GLN A 58 4.43 -8.59 -11.21
N LEU A 59 5.69 -8.54 -11.66
CA LEU A 59 6.16 -9.44 -12.73
C LEU A 59 6.11 -10.91 -12.30
N SER A 60 6.55 -11.21 -11.07
CA SER A 60 6.61 -12.58 -10.55
C SER A 60 5.25 -13.21 -10.25
N HIS A 61 4.20 -12.40 -10.10
CA HIS A 61 2.83 -12.89 -9.99
C HIS A 61 2.32 -13.49 -11.30
N PHE A 62 2.95 -13.14 -12.43
CA PHE A 62 2.70 -13.74 -13.72
C PHE A 62 3.83 -14.70 -14.07
N ASN A 63 3.60 -15.53 -15.07
CA ASN A 63 4.65 -16.37 -15.60
C ASN A 63 5.77 -15.47 -16.19
N ASN A 64 6.96 -15.46 -15.57
CA ASN A 64 8.12 -14.63 -15.94
C ASN A 64 8.64 -14.85 -17.39
N THR A 65 8.01 -15.76 -18.14
CA THR A 65 8.29 -15.99 -19.56
C THR A 65 7.69 -14.92 -20.47
N ASN A 66 6.71 -14.13 -20.02
CA ASN A 66 6.05 -13.12 -20.84
C ASN A 66 5.64 -11.90 -20.01
N ILE A 67 5.98 -10.70 -20.49
CA ILE A 67 5.61 -9.42 -19.83
C ILE A 67 4.18 -8.96 -20.14
N LEU A 68 3.55 -9.45 -21.21
CA LEU A 68 2.20 -9.04 -21.63
C LEU A 68 1.16 -9.09 -20.50
N PRO A 69 1.07 -10.17 -19.71
CA PRO A 69 0.09 -10.24 -18.62
C PRO A 69 0.28 -9.10 -17.62
N ALA A 70 1.54 -8.78 -17.26
CA ALA A 70 1.84 -7.68 -16.35
C ALA A 70 1.49 -6.32 -16.95
N LEU A 71 1.76 -6.08 -18.24
CA LEU A 71 1.38 -4.82 -18.89
C LEU A 71 -0.14 -4.62 -18.94
N ASN A 72 -0.89 -5.70 -19.23
CA ASN A 72 -2.35 -5.66 -19.35
C ASN A 72 -3.08 -5.47 -18.01
N THR A 73 -2.38 -5.46 -16.87
CA THR A 73 -2.96 -5.08 -15.58
C THR A 73 -3.07 -3.58 -15.39
N ASN A 74 -2.34 -2.78 -16.17
CA ASN A 74 -2.31 -1.34 -16.01
C ASN A 74 -3.46 -0.68 -16.81
N PRO A 75 -4.28 0.16 -16.17
CA PRO A 75 -5.34 0.91 -16.85
C PRO A 75 -4.78 1.72 -18.02
N GLY A 76 -5.48 1.70 -19.16
CA GLY A 76 -5.05 2.40 -20.38
C GLY A 76 -3.98 1.69 -21.20
N ILE A 77 -3.45 0.54 -20.73
CA ILE A 77 -2.51 -0.29 -21.48
C ILE A 77 -3.21 -1.60 -21.88
N ARG A 78 -3.33 -1.83 -23.19
CA ARG A 78 -3.80 -3.10 -23.73
C ARG A 78 -2.88 -3.54 -24.85
N MET A 79 -2.00 -4.47 -24.55
CA MET A 79 -1.06 -5.06 -25.50
C MET A 79 -1.62 -6.38 -26.01
N ILE A 80 -1.58 -6.56 -27.34
CA ILE A 80 -1.85 -7.85 -27.98
C ILE A 80 -0.53 -8.57 -28.24
N GLN A 81 -0.55 -9.91 -28.25
CA GLN A 81 0.66 -10.74 -28.46
C GLN A 81 1.46 -10.35 -29.73
N LEU A 82 0.76 -9.94 -30.79
CA LEU A 82 1.39 -9.50 -32.04
C LEU A 82 2.16 -8.17 -31.89
N MET A 83 1.68 -7.25 -31.04
CA MET A 83 2.37 -5.99 -30.77
C MET A 83 3.62 -6.21 -29.93
N ALA A 84 3.58 -7.12 -28.96
CA ALA A 84 4.76 -7.47 -28.18
C ALA A 84 5.87 -8.08 -29.06
N LYS A 85 5.49 -8.96 -29.98
CA LYS A 85 6.46 -9.58 -30.91
C LYS A 85 7.11 -8.58 -31.87
N ALA A 86 6.46 -7.45 -32.15
CA ALA A 86 7.02 -6.37 -32.96
C ALA A 86 8.05 -5.50 -32.19
N ILE A 87 8.06 -5.56 -30.85
CA ILE A 87 8.99 -4.83 -29.99
C ILE A 87 10.24 -5.67 -29.69
N GLU A 88 10.14 -7.00 -29.81
CA GLU A 88 11.26 -7.95 -29.66
C GLU A 88 12.10 -8.14 -30.94
N GLY A 89 11.75 -7.45 -32.04
CA GLY A 89 12.42 -7.52 -33.35
C GLY A 89 13.53 -6.49 -33.52
#